data_AF-A0A7U9RUV4-F1
#
_entry.id   AF-A0A7U9RUV4-F1
#
_cell.length_a   1.000
_cell.length_b   1.000
_cell.length_c   1.000
_cell.angle_alpha   90.00
_cell.angle_beta   90.00
_cell.angle_gamma   90.00
#
_symmetry.space_group_name_H-M   'P 1'
#
loop_
_entity.id
_entity.type
_entity.pdbx_description
1 polymer ?
#
loop_
_entity_poly.entity_id
_entity_poly.type
_entity_poly.pdbx_seq_one_letter_code
_entity_poly.pdbx_strand_id
1 'polypeptide(L)'
;MNNITRKILEYFNCPYTVFTKDIKPKVIEEDYLKALEDCKGKDWYPALVISNEDLLYVITNHIDRKQLIIDCEDNGKEKLDSRCYIEDIDIEEDEEIFYKKMGKKRIFSPVNHFVALMLLEDTLEEVILFQIPVGNPWELIAWLPIGGWNEYLDPKEMISVAKYWYEQYGAVPAVFKHDMLEFYLEKEVRSDVTIGLAIEHVALCPDRINQGTKTGTISEIAASLVDEHVWTFWWD
;
A
#
# COMPACT_ATOMS: atom_id res chain seq x y z
N MET A 1 4.84 17.78 -17.83
CA MET A 1 5.25 16.41 -18.11
C MET A 1 6.76 16.31 -18.25
N ASN A 2 7.42 15.70 -17.26
CA ASN A 2 8.87 15.53 -17.20
C ASN A 2 9.34 14.31 -18.02
N ASN A 3 10.66 14.11 -18.14
CA ASN A 3 11.23 13.01 -18.94
C ASN A 3 11.00 11.62 -18.32
N ILE A 4 11.03 11.52 -16.99
CA ILE A 4 10.82 10.26 -16.26
C ILE A 4 9.38 9.78 -16.50
N THR A 5 8.41 10.67 -16.32
CA THR A 5 6.99 10.41 -16.56
C THR A 5 6.77 9.88 -17.97
N ARG A 6 7.37 10.50 -19.01
CA ARG A 6 7.26 10.00 -20.39
C ARG A 6 7.72 8.55 -20.54
N LYS A 7 8.86 8.19 -19.94
CA LYS A 7 9.38 6.82 -19.99
C LYS A 7 8.47 5.81 -19.26
N ILE A 8 7.93 6.19 -18.10
CA ILE A 8 6.96 5.36 -17.38
C ILE A 8 5.71 5.14 -18.25
N LEU A 9 5.18 6.20 -18.88
CA LEU A 9 4.01 6.11 -19.76
C LEU A 9 4.26 5.19 -20.98
N GLU A 10 5.43 5.32 -21.62
CA GLU A 10 5.85 4.46 -22.74
C GLU A 10 5.94 2.99 -22.31
N TYR A 11 6.43 2.73 -21.10
CA TYR A 11 6.58 1.37 -20.56
C TYR A 11 5.24 0.71 -20.19
N PHE A 12 4.30 1.48 -19.61
CA PHE A 12 2.99 0.97 -19.22
C PHE A 12 2.04 0.79 -20.40
N ASN A 13 2.07 1.72 -21.37
CA ASN A 13 1.25 1.69 -22.58
C ASN A 13 -0.25 1.37 -22.33
N CYS A 14 -0.82 1.96 -21.28
CA CYS A 14 -2.24 1.85 -20.92
C CYS A 14 -2.84 3.26 -20.69
N PRO A 15 -4.18 3.42 -20.63
CA PRO A 15 -4.79 4.73 -20.41
C PRO A 15 -4.33 5.37 -19.09
N TYR A 16 -4.16 6.69 -19.09
CA TYR A 16 -3.63 7.42 -17.95
C TYR A 16 -4.16 8.86 -17.85
N THR A 17 -4.01 9.45 -16.67
CA THR A 17 -4.10 10.90 -16.42
C THR A 17 -2.85 11.34 -15.68
N VAL A 18 -2.21 12.45 -16.10
CA VAL A 18 -1.03 13.01 -15.42
C VAL A 18 -1.42 14.25 -14.64
N PHE A 19 -1.03 14.30 -13.38
CA PHE A 19 -1.16 15.45 -12.50
C PHE A 19 0.21 16.10 -12.29
N THR A 20 0.30 17.39 -12.60
CA THR A 20 1.50 18.19 -12.35
C THR A 20 1.48 18.73 -10.91
N LYS A 21 2.63 19.16 -10.39
CA LYS A 21 2.82 19.64 -9.01
C LYS A 21 1.84 20.69 -8.48
N ASP A 22 1.18 21.43 -9.37
CA ASP A 22 0.25 22.50 -8.98
C ASP A 22 -1.14 21.96 -8.60
N ILE A 23 -1.40 20.67 -8.87
CA ILE A 23 -2.64 20.00 -8.50
C ILE A 23 -2.58 19.59 -7.03
N LYS A 24 -3.63 19.94 -6.28
CA LYS A 24 -3.73 19.60 -4.86
C LYS A 24 -3.94 18.08 -4.68
N PRO A 25 -3.32 17.44 -3.68
CA PRO A 25 -3.49 16.02 -3.37
C PRO A 25 -4.95 15.55 -3.34
N LYS A 26 -5.83 16.34 -2.70
CA LYS A 26 -7.27 16.04 -2.62
C LYS A 26 -7.94 15.84 -3.99
N VAL A 27 -7.54 16.59 -5.02
CA VAL A 27 -8.12 16.44 -6.37
C VAL A 27 -7.68 15.11 -6.99
N ILE A 28 -6.43 14.72 -6.76
CA ILE A 28 -5.87 13.45 -7.22
C ILE A 28 -6.58 12.28 -6.54
N GLU A 29 -6.81 12.36 -5.23
CA GLU A 29 -7.58 11.38 -4.45
C GLU A 29 -9.02 11.23 -4.96
N GLU A 30 -9.70 12.36 -5.20
CA GLU A 30 -11.07 12.34 -5.73
C GLU A 30 -11.14 11.66 -7.11
N ASP A 31 -10.15 11.86 -7.97
CA ASP A 31 -10.08 11.21 -9.28
C ASP A 31 -9.70 9.72 -9.19
N TYR A 32 -8.84 9.33 -8.24
CA TYR A 32 -8.58 7.93 -7.93
C TYR A 32 -9.86 7.22 -7.45
N LEU A 33 -10.60 7.81 -6.50
CA LEU A 33 -11.83 7.22 -5.98
C LEU A 33 -12.91 7.10 -7.06
N LYS A 34 -13.04 8.09 -7.95
CA LYS A 34 -13.91 7.98 -9.12
C LYS A 34 -13.47 6.82 -10.01
N ALA A 35 -12.19 6.70 -10.32
CA ALA A 35 -11.68 5.61 -11.15
C ALA A 35 -11.88 4.23 -10.50
N LEU A 36 -11.76 4.12 -9.17
CA LEU A 36 -11.99 2.89 -8.42
C LEU A 36 -13.47 2.46 -8.45
N GLU A 37 -14.39 3.41 -8.36
CA GLU A 37 -15.82 3.13 -8.58
C GLU A 37 -16.09 2.72 -10.03
N ASP A 38 -15.50 3.45 -10.97
CA ASP A 38 -15.71 3.24 -12.40
C ASP A 38 -15.14 1.91 -12.89
N CYS A 39 -14.16 1.33 -12.21
CA CYS A 39 -13.53 0.07 -12.60
C CYS A 39 -14.33 -1.18 -12.17
N LYS A 40 -15.36 -1.04 -11.32
CA LYS A 40 -16.19 -2.15 -10.84
C LYS A 40 -16.79 -2.94 -12.02
N GLY A 41 -16.42 -4.22 -12.13
CA GLY A 41 -16.87 -5.12 -13.19
C GLY A 41 -16.19 -4.92 -14.55
N LYS A 42 -15.06 -4.20 -14.60
CA LYS A 42 -14.23 -4.01 -15.80
C LYS A 42 -12.89 -4.76 -15.63
N ASP A 43 -12.21 -5.03 -16.75
CA ASP A 43 -10.90 -5.70 -16.78
C ASP A 43 -9.73 -4.71 -16.60
N TRP A 44 -9.86 -3.78 -15.65
CA TRP A 44 -8.78 -2.87 -15.26
C TRP A 44 -8.97 -2.37 -13.83
N TYR A 45 -7.88 -1.93 -13.20
CA TYR A 45 -7.90 -1.27 -11.89
C TYR A 45 -7.06 0.02 -11.89
N PRO A 46 -7.44 1.04 -11.09
CA PRO A 46 -6.68 2.26 -10.97
C PRO A 46 -5.42 2.07 -10.12
N ALA A 47 -4.33 2.72 -10.51
CA ALA A 47 -3.15 2.89 -9.65
C ALA A 47 -2.59 4.30 -9.80
N LEU A 48 -2.26 4.93 -8.67
CA LEU A 48 -1.49 6.17 -8.61
C LEU A 48 -0.01 5.83 -8.55
N VAL A 49 0.76 6.39 -9.48
CA VAL A 49 2.20 6.18 -9.61
C VAL A 49 2.89 7.52 -9.48
N ILE A 50 3.74 7.67 -8.46
CA ILE A 50 4.56 8.87 -8.28
C ILE A 50 5.79 8.73 -9.16
N SER A 51 5.94 9.64 -10.12
CA SER A 51 6.97 9.59 -11.15
C SER A 51 8.36 9.88 -10.58
N ASN A 52 9.09 8.83 -10.25
CA ASN A 52 10.42 8.85 -9.66
C ASN A 52 11.43 8.02 -10.51
N GLU A 53 12.71 8.38 -10.48
CA GLU A 53 13.77 7.69 -11.27
C GLU A 53 14.02 6.26 -10.76
N ASP A 54 14.06 6.05 -9.45
CA ASP A 54 14.24 4.74 -8.84
C ASP A 54 13.06 3.84 -9.14
N LEU A 55 11.83 4.37 -9.10
CA LEU A 55 10.65 3.61 -9.50
C LEU A 55 10.72 3.19 -10.98
N LEU A 56 11.16 4.10 -11.88
CA LEU A 56 11.38 3.76 -13.28
C LEU A 56 12.41 2.63 -13.43
N TYR A 57 13.48 2.64 -12.64
CA TYR A 57 14.45 1.56 -12.61
C TYR A 57 13.83 0.24 -12.16
N VAL A 58 13.06 0.24 -11.06
CA VAL A 58 12.36 -0.96 -10.53
C VAL A 58 11.47 -1.59 -11.60
N ILE A 59 10.59 -0.80 -12.21
CA ILE A 59 9.60 -1.33 -13.16
C ILE A 59 10.26 -1.81 -14.46
N THR A 60 11.37 -1.21 -14.89
CA THR A 60 12.03 -1.58 -16.16
C THR A 60 12.99 -2.76 -16.03
N ASN A 61 13.21 -3.31 -14.83
CA ASN A 61 14.21 -4.34 -14.55
C ASN A 61 13.81 -5.77 -15.00
N HIS A 62 13.25 -5.90 -16.22
CA HIS A 62 12.93 -7.16 -16.93
C HIS A 62 12.20 -8.24 -16.12
N ILE A 63 11.27 -7.85 -15.26
CA ILE A 63 10.38 -8.79 -14.55
C ILE A 63 9.25 -9.23 -15.49
N ASP A 64 9.05 -10.54 -15.65
CA ASP A 64 7.90 -11.08 -16.38
C ASP A 64 6.65 -11.00 -15.50
N ARG A 65 5.88 -9.93 -15.70
CA ARG A 65 4.65 -9.64 -14.95
C ARG A 65 3.62 -10.77 -15.06
N LYS A 66 3.53 -11.43 -16.22
CA LYS A 66 2.57 -12.54 -16.41
C LYS A 66 3.01 -13.75 -15.60
N GLN A 67 4.31 -14.02 -15.60
CA GLN A 67 4.87 -15.11 -14.82
C GLN A 67 4.68 -14.87 -13.31
N LEU A 68 4.86 -13.63 -12.82
CA LEU A 68 4.57 -13.30 -11.41
C LEU A 68 3.13 -13.62 -11.01
N ILE A 69 2.15 -13.27 -11.86
CA ILE A 69 0.73 -13.54 -11.60
C ILE A 69 0.44 -15.05 -11.63
N ILE A 70 1.05 -15.79 -12.57
CA ILE A 70 0.88 -17.24 -12.69
C ILE A 70 1.49 -17.98 -11.48
N ASP A 71 2.65 -17.52 -11.02
CA ASP A 71 3.41 -18.17 -9.95
C ASP A 71 2.96 -17.78 -8.55
N CYS A 72 2.13 -16.74 -8.41
CA CYS A 72 1.61 -16.35 -7.10
C CYS A 72 0.73 -17.47 -6.51
N GLU A 73 0.89 -17.71 -5.21
CA GLU A 73 0.19 -18.76 -4.49
C GLU A 73 -0.88 -18.17 -3.57
N ASP A 74 -1.84 -18.99 -3.15
CA ASP A 74 -2.89 -18.57 -2.23
C ASP A 74 -2.48 -18.73 -0.75
N ASN A 75 -1.32 -18.14 -0.41
CA ASN A 75 -0.66 -18.33 0.89
C ASN A 75 -0.17 -17.01 1.51
N GLY A 76 -0.78 -15.88 1.18
CA GLY A 76 -0.38 -14.57 1.69
C GLY A 76 -0.29 -14.51 3.22
N LYS A 77 -1.24 -15.13 3.92
CA LYS A 77 -1.20 -15.23 5.39
C LYS A 77 0.01 -16.04 5.89
N GLU A 78 0.30 -17.18 5.27
CA GLU A 78 1.46 -18.00 5.64
C GLU A 78 2.78 -17.26 5.41
N LYS A 79 2.87 -16.46 4.33
CA LYS A 79 4.03 -15.60 4.05
C LYS A 79 4.26 -14.60 5.17
N LEU A 80 3.20 -13.94 5.64
CA LEU A 80 3.27 -13.02 6.77
C LEU A 80 3.63 -13.75 8.07
N ASP A 81 2.99 -14.88 8.37
CA ASP A 81 3.21 -15.63 9.61
C ASP A 81 4.63 -16.24 9.70
N SER A 82 5.30 -16.49 8.57
CA SER A 82 6.65 -17.04 8.52
C SER A 82 7.79 -16.05 8.79
N ARG A 83 7.48 -14.78 9.09
CA ARG A 83 8.48 -13.70 9.19
C ARG A 83 9.19 -13.72 10.55
N CYS A 84 10.52 -13.78 10.51
CA CYS A 84 11.37 -14.01 11.68
C CYS A 84 11.30 -12.91 12.75
N TYR A 85 11.15 -11.64 12.37
CA TYR A 85 11.09 -10.55 13.34
C TYR A 85 9.76 -10.47 14.11
N ILE A 86 8.75 -11.27 13.77
CA ILE A 86 7.50 -11.32 14.55
C ILE A 86 7.75 -11.82 15.97
N GLU A 87 8.69 -12.74 16.16
CA GLU A 87 9.02 -13.30 17.47
C GLU A 87 9.62 -12.27 18.43
N ASP A 88 10.23 -11.21 17.89
CA ASP A 88 10.87 -10.12 18.64
C ASP A 88 9.93 -8.93 18.89
N ILE A 89 8.70 -8.98 18.36
CA ILE A 89 7.72 -7.91 18.53
C ILE A 89 7.19 -7.96 19.97
N ASP A 90 7.29 -6.83 20.66
CA ASP A 90 6.67 -6.66 21.96
C ASP A 90 5.14 -6.47 21.82
N ILE A 91 4.39 -7.55 22.09
CA ILE A 91 2.92 -7.60 22.05
C ILE A 91 2.33 -7.20 23.43
N GLU A 92 3.07 -6.49 24.29
CA GLU A 92 2.75 -6.28 25.73
C GLU A 92 1.41 -5.61 26.10
N GLU A 93 0.49 -5.34 25.18
CA GLU A 93 -0.81 -4.79 25.53
C GLU A 93 -1.96 -5.77 25.24
N ASP A 94 -2.46 -6.34 26.34
CA ASP A 94 -3.81 -6.89 26.46
C ASP A 94 -4.81 -5.92 25.78
N GLU A 95 -5.48 -6.40 24.73
CA GLU A 95 -6.46 -5.64 23.95
C GLU A 95 -7.45 -4.89 24.85
N GLU A 96 -7.91 -5.52 25.93
CA GLU A 96 -8.87 -4.93 26.86
C GLU A 96 -8.24 -3.76 27.63
N ILE A 97 -6.99 -3.90 28.05
CA ILE A 97 -6.23 -2.82 28.71
C ILE A 97 -5.94 -1.68 27.72
N PHE A 98 -5.62 -2.02 26.47
CA PHE A 98 -5.35 -1.04 25.42
C PHE A 98 -6.58 -0.18 25.11
N TYR A 99 -7.71 -0.80 24.77
CA TYR A 99 -8.95 -0.07 24.47
C TYR A 99 -9.45 0.71 25.70
N LYS A 100 -9.20 0.22 26.91
CA LYS A 100 -9.52 0.93 28.16
C LYS A 100 -8.59 2.12 28.41
N LYS A 101 -7.31 2.04 28.04
CA LYS A 101 -6.34 3.16 28.08
C LYS A 101 -6.62 4.22 27.02
N MET A 102 -7.01 3.84 25.81
CA MET A 102 -7.46 4.78 24.77
C MET A 102 -8.61 5.66 25.26
N GLY A 103 -9.51 5.12 26.08
CA GLY A 103 -10.68 5.87 26.56
C GLY A 103 -11.45 6.55 25.43
N LYS A 104 -12.16 7.65 25.73
CA LYS A 104 -12.86 8.46 24.71
C LYS A 104 -11.94 9.37 23.87
N LYS A 105 -10.62 9.33 24.07
CA LYS A 105 -9.70 10.31 23.47
C LYS A 105 -8.68 9.58 22.60
N ARG A 106 -8.95 9.55 21.29
CA ARG A 106 -8.03 8.99 20.29
C ARG A 106 -6.64 9.62 20.42
N ILE A 107 -5.62 8.78 20.49
CA ILE A 107 -4.21 9.20 20.50
C ILE A 107 -3.73 9.49 19.07
N PHE A 108 -4.35 8.87 18.07
CA PHE A 108 -4.03 8.99 16.64
C PHE A 108 -5.26 9.43 15.83
N SER A 109 -5.03 10.22 14.78
CA SER A 109 -6.06 10.55 13.79
C SER A 109 -6.03 9.49 12.70
N PRO A 110 -7.18 8.95 12.27
CA PRO A 110 -7.22 7.96 11.20
C PRO A 110 -6.65 8.57 9.91
N VAL A 111 -5.87 7.79 9.17
CA VAL A 111 -5.30 8.19 7.88
C VAL A 111 -6.31 7.85 6.79
N ASN A 112 -6.94 8.90 6.26
CA ASN A 112 -7.98 8.80 5.24
C ASN A 112 -7.59 9.56 3.95
N HIS A 113 -6.29 9.79 3.80
CA HIS A 113 -5.65 10.49 2.69
C HIS A 113 -4.35 9.76 2.36
N PHE A 114 -3.96 9.74 1.09
CA PHE A 114 -2.72 9.10 0.65
C PHE A 114 -1.51 9.90 1.13
N VAL A 115 -0.74 9.34 2.07
CA VAL A 115 0.40 10.02 2.71
C VAL A 115 1.45 10.36 1.68
N ALA A 116 1.69 9.46 0.71
CA ALA A 116 2.65 9.68 -0.36
C ALA A 116 2.35 10.95 -1.18
N LEU A 117 1.07 11.31 -1.37
CA LEU A 117 0.69 12.55 -2.06
C LEU A 117 0.96 13.80 -1.22
N MET A 118 0.85 13.69 0.10
CA MET A 118 1.10 14.80 1.03
C MET A 118 2.59 15.13 1.15
N LEU A 119 3.46 14.17 0.83
CA LEU A 119 4.93 14.34 0.84
C LEU A 119 5.47 15.01 -0.44
N LEU A 120 4.61 15.37 -1.39
CA LEU A 120 5.03 15.91 -2.69
C LEU A 120 5.39 17.41 -2.67
N GLU A 121 5.09 18.16 -1.61
CA GLU A 121 5.16 19.64 -1.59
C GLU A 121 6.52 20.22 -2.01
N ASP A 122 7.62 19.51 -1.69
CA ASP A 122 9.00 19.94 -2.02
C ASP A 122 9.62 19.19 -3.20
N THR A 123 8.83 18.45 -3.98
CA THR A 123 9.31 17.59 -5.07
C THR A 123 8.96 18.14 -6.47
N LEU A 124 9.69 17.67 -7.49
CA LEU A 124 9.34 17.88 -8.91
C LEU A 124 8.62 16.67 -9.51
N GLU A 125 8.17 15.75 -8.68
CA GLU A 125 7.52 14.51 -9.08
C GLU A 125 6.11 14.80 -9.61
N GLU A 126 5.74 14.12 -10.69
CA GLU A 126 4.38 14.16 -11.25
C GLU A 126 3.66 12.88 -10.83
N VAL A 127 2.34 12.95 -10.65
CA VAL A 127 1.54 11.76 -10.29
C VAL A 127 0.80 11.28 -11.53
N ILE A 128 0.80 9.97 -11.76
CA ILE A 128 0.13 9.34 -12.89
C ILE A 128 -0.96 8.43 -12.34
N LEU A 129 -2.22 8.69 -12.71
CA LEU A 129 -3.32 7.76 -12.50
C LEU A 129 -3.45 6.86 -13.72
N PHE A 130 -3.07 5.60 -13.60
CA PHE A 130 -3.21 4.60 -14.65
C PHE A 130 -4.54 3.85 -14.55
N GLN A 131 -5.05 3.39 -15.69
CA GLN A 131 -6.04 2.31 -15.80
C GLN A 131 -5.29 1.05 -16.24
N ILE A 132 -4.82 0.26 -15.27
CA ILE A 132 -3.97 -0.91 -15.54
C ILE A 132 -4.85 -2.10 -15.93
N PRO A 133 -4.59 -2.78 -17.07
CA PRO A 133 -5.44 -3.87 -17.57
C PRO A 133 -5.17 -5.18 -16.81
N VAL A 134 -5.73 -5.27 -15.62
CA VAL A 134 -5.69 -6.44 -14.72
C VAL A 134 -7.11 -6.87 -14.35
N GLY A 135 -7.28 -8.18 -14.12
CA GLY A 135 -8.58 -8.74 -13.74
C GLY A 135 -8.88 -8.59 -12.25
N ASN A 136 -7.83 -8.48 -11.43
CA ASN A 136 -7.93 -8.37 -9.99
C ASN A 136 -7.02 -7.27 -9.44
N PRO A 137 -7.36 -6.61 -8.32
CA PRO A 137 -6.57 -5.48 -7.81
C PRO A 137 -5.19 -5.89 -7.28
N TRP A 138 -5.03 -7.09 -6.74
CA TRP A 138 -3.73 -7.57 -6.26
C TRP A 138 -2.71 -7.79 -7.40
N GLU A 139 -3.16 -7.94 -8.64
CA GLU A 139 -2.30 -8.05 -9.82
C GLU A 139 -1.59 -6.72 -10.16
N LEU A 140 -2.03 -5.59 -9.58
CA LEU A 140 -1.34 -4.30 -9.72
C LEU A 140 0.12 -4.37 -9.26
N ILE A 141 0.42 -5.18 -8.24
CA ILE A 141 1.78 -5.41 -7.76
C ILE A 141 2.67 -6.02 -8.86
N ALA A 142 2.13 -6.85 -9.76
CA ALA A 142 2.92 -7.40 -10.87
C ALA A 142 3.31 -6.33 -11.90
N TRP A 143 2.51 -5.27 -12.02
CA TRP A 143 2.80 -4.12 -12.91
C TRP A 143 3.74 -3.11 -12.26
N LEU A 144 3.69 -3.01 -10.94
CA LEU A 144 4.48 -2.12 -10.12
C LEU A 144 5.19 -2.96 -9.04
N PRO A 145 6.19 -3.79 -9.42
CA PRO A 145 6.81 -4.79 -8.55
C PRO A 145 7.81 -4.16 -7.58
N ILE A 146 7.31 -3.30 -6.68
CA ILE A 146 8.06 -2.83 -5.51
C ILE A 146 8.24 -4.03 -4.57
N GLY A 147 9.39 -4.13 -3.91
CA GLY A 147 9.73 -5.28 -3.06
C GLY A 147 10.83 -6.18 -3.65
N GLY A 148 11.27 -7.16 -2.86
CA GLY A 148 12.40 -8.04 -3.18
C GLY A 148 13.79 -7.44 -2.91
N TRP A 149 13.86 -6.36 -2.13
CA TRP A 149 15.09 -5.70 -1.70
C TRP A 149 15.36 -6.13 -0.26
N ASN A 150 16.63 -6.39 0.08
CA ASN A 150 17.03 -6.78 1.44
C ASN A 150 16.21 -7.99 1.96
N GLU A 151 15.52 -7.82 3.10
CA GLU A 151 14.69 -8.86 3.71
C GLU A 151 13.21 -8.77 3.33
N TYR A 152 12.80 -7.78 2.52
CA TYR A 152 11.41 -7.56 2.14
C TYR A 152 10.89 -8.65 1.21
N LEU A 153 9.59 -8.93 1.31
CA LEU A 153 8.90 -9.91 0.45
C LEU A 153 9.17 -9.60 -1.02
N ASP A 154 9.38 -10.65 -1.81
CA ASP A 154 9.50 -10.48 -3.25
C ASP A 154 8.14 -10.09 -3.87
N PRO A 155 8.11 -9.55 -5.10
CA PRO A 155 6.86 -9.12 -5.73
C PRO A 155 5.80 -10.23 -5.84
N LYS A 156 6.20 -11.49 -6.01
CA LYS A 156 5.27 -12.63 -6.09
C LYS A 156 4.61 -12.88 -4.74
N GLU A 157 5.38 -12.86 -3.66
CA GLU A 157 4.88 -12.97 -2.29
C GLU A 157 3.99 -11.78 -1.93
N MET A 158 4.34 -10.57 -2.37
CA MET A 158 3.50 -9.38 -2.19
C MET A 158 2.17 -9.48 -2.92
N ILE A 159 2.11 -10.09 -4.12
CA ILE A 159 0.84 -10.39 -4.80
C ILE A 159 -0.01 -11.33 -3.93
N SER A 160 0.57 -12.39 -3.37
CA SER A 160 -0.13 -13.33 -2.48
C SER A 160 -0.67 -12.65 -1.22
N VAL A 161 0.10 -11.75 -0.61
CA VAL A 161 -0.34 -10.92 0.53
C VAL A 161 -1.46 -9.97 0.15
N ALA A 162 -1.30 -9.24 -0.96
CA ALA A 162 -2.32 -8.31 -1.45
C ALA A 162 -3.63 -9.03 -1.79
N LYS A 163 -3.56 -10.24 -2.34
CA LYS A 163 -4.73 -11.09 -2.60
C LYS A 163 -5.43 -11.45 -1.28
N TYR A 164 -4.69 -11.96 -0.30
CA TYR A 164 -5.22 -12.29 1.02
C TYR A 164 -5.90 -11.07 1.67
N TRP A 165 -5.25 -9.91 1.69
CA TRP A 165 -5.83 -8.69 2.27
C TRP A 165 -7.03 -8.16 1.51
N TYR A 166 -7.05 -8.28 0.18
CA TYR A 166 -8.23 -7.96 -0.60
C TYR A 166 -9.41 -8.87 -0.23
N GLU A 167 -9.18 -10.17 -0.14
CA GLU A 167 -10.24 -11.14 0.18
C GLU A 167 -10.77 -11.01 1.61
N GLN A 168 -9.89 -10.71 2.58
CA GLN A 168 -10.29 -10.55 3.99
C GLN A 168 -10.86 -9.17 4.32
N TYR A 169 -10.26 -8.11 3.76
CA TYR A 169 -10.49 -6.73 4.20
C TYR A 169 -10.92 -5.79 3.07
N GLY A 170 -10.88 -6.23 1.81
CA GLY A 170 -11.17 -5.38 0.65
C GLY A 170 -10.07 -4.38 0.34
N ALA A 171 -8.84 -4.60 0.84
CA ALA A 171 -7.71 -3.71 0.61
C ALA A 171 -7.21 -3.78 -0.83
N VAL A 172 -7.13 -2.62 -1.49
CA VAL A 172 -6.71 -2.48 -2.89
C VAL A 172 -5.39 -1.71 -2.94
N PRO A 173 -4.31 -2.25 -3.55
CA PRO A 173 -3.11 -1.47 -3.82
C PRO A 173 -3.47 -0.19 -4.61
N ALA A 174 -3.05 0.97 -4.12
CA ALA A 174 -3.56 2.26 -4.58
C ALA A 174 -2.45 3.20 -5.05
N VAL A 175 -1.43 3.43 -4.21
CA VAL A 175 -0.34 4.37 -4.49
C VAL A 175 1.00 3.67 -4.47
N PHE A 176 1.82 3.97 -5.46
CA PHE A 176 3.13 3.38 -5.68
C PHE A 176 4.19 4.48 -5.86
N LYS A 177 5.21 4.44 -5.01
CA LYS A 177 6.45 5.22 -5.09
C LYS A 177 7.62 4.27 -4.86
N HIS A 178 8.84 4.64 -5.25
CA HIS A 178 10.00 3.75 -5.11
C HIS A 178 10.19 3.17 -3.69
N ASP A 179 9.80 3.94 -2.68
CA ASP A 179 9.91 3.68 -1.24
C ASP A 179 8.57 3.57 -0.53
N MET A 180 7.43 3.63 -1.24
CA MET A 180 6.09 3.57 -0.60
C MET A 180 5.11 2.72 -1.39
N LEU A 181 4.29 2.00 -0.63
CA LEU A 181 3.09 1.32 -1.12
C LEU A 181 1.93 1.69 -0.19
N GLU A 182 0.84 2.16 -0.76
CA GLU A 182 -0.38 2.42 0.01
C GLU A 182 -1.54 1.59 -0.53
N PHE A 183 -2.34 1.07 0.39
CA PHE A 183 -3.59 0.39 0.08
C PHE A 183 -4.77 1.29 0.46
N TYR A 184 -5.85 1.22 -0.32
CA TYR A 184 -7.12 1.84 -0.01
C TYR A 184 -8.16 0.79 0.39
N LEU A 185 -9.00 1.12 1.36
CA LEU A 185 -10.11 0.31 1.82
C LEU A 185 -11.41 1.12 1.74
N GLU A 186 -12.42 0.59 1.06
CA GLU A 186 -13.75 1.21 1.03
C GLU A 186 -14.47 1.08 2.38
N LYS A 187 -14.17 0.01 3.14
CA LYS A 187 -14.79 -0.28 4.43
C LYS A 187 -13.73 -0.36 5.52
N GLU A 188 -14.03 0.25 6.65
CA GLU A 188 -13.21 0.17 7.85
C GLU A 188 -13.10 -1.27 8.34
N VAL A 189 -11.93 -1.63 8.88
CA VAL A 189 -11.75 -2.92 9.55
C VAL A 189 -12.45 -2.95 10.90
N ARG A 190 -12.89 -4.14 11.32
CA ARG A 190 -13.46 -4.31 12.65
C ARG A 190 -12.38 -4.17 13.71
N SER A 191 -12.72 -3.55 14.85
CA SER A 191 -11.76 -3.38 15.94
C SER A 191 -11.23 -4.70 16.49
N ASP A 192 -12.01 -5.79 16.47
CA ASP A 192 -11.59 -7.07 17.04
C ASP A 192 -10.56 -7.84 16.20
N VAL A 193 -10.16 -7.32 15.04
CA VAL A 193 -9.09 -7.92 14.22
C VAL A 193 -7.83 -7.04 14.16
N THR A 194 -7.83 -5.85 14.78
CA THR A 194 -6.76 -4.87 14.54
C THR A 194 -5.41 -5.24 15.12
N ILE A 195 -5.32 -6.04 16.20
CA ILE A 195 -4.02 -6.51 16.69
C ILE A 195 -3.41 -7.53 15.73
N GLY A 196 -4.19 -8.52 15.30
CA GLY A 196 -3.73 -9.49 14.30
C GLY A 196 -3.29 -8.82 13.00
N LEU A 197 -4.07 -7.85 12.54
CA LEU A 197 -3.74 -7.04 11.36
C LEU A 197 -2.51 -6.15 11.59
N ALA A 198 -2.33 -5.56 12.77
CA ALA A 198 -1.14 -4.80 13.09
C ALA A 198 0.13 -5.67 13.04
N ILE A 199 0.06 -6.91 13.53
CA ILE A 199 1.15 -7.88 13.39
C ILE A 199 1.43 -8.17 11.91
N GLU A 200 0.40 -8.36 11.09
CA GLU A 200 0.54 -8.52 9.64
C GLU A 200 1.19 -7.31 8.97
N HIS A 201 0.84 -6.09 9.37
CA HIS A 201 1.46 -4.87 8.84
C HIS A 201 2.95 -4.81 9.14
N VAL A 202 3.36 -5.18 10.37
CA VAL A 202 4.77 -5.27 10.74
C VAL A 202 5.45 -6.42 9.98
N ALA A 203 4.77 -7.56 9.84
CA ALA A 203 5.20 -8.71 9.04
C ALA A 203 5.50 -8.34 7.59
N LEU A 204 4.77 -7.40 6.99
CA LEU A 204 5.10 -6.86 5.67
C LEU A 204 6.25 -5.84 5.72
N CYS A 205 6.19 -4.92 6.70
CA CYS A 205 7.04 -3.74 6.78
C CYS A 205 7.37 -3.42 8.25
N PRO A 206 8.55 -3.83 8.76
CA PRO A 206 8.99 -3.51 10.11
C PRO A 206 9.03 -2.00 10.41
N ASP A 207 9.25 -1.14 9.41
CA ASP A 207 9.25 0.31 9.62
C ASP A 207 7.89 0.86 10.06
N ARG A 208 6.80 0.11 9.90
CA ARG A 208 5.51 0.40 10.54
C ARG A 208 5.64 0.56 12.05
N ILE A 209 6.48 -0.25 12.71
CA ILE A 209 6.72 -0.12 14.16
C ILE A 209 7.87 0.83 14.46
N ASN A 210 9.00 0.69 13.77
CA ASN A 210 10.24 1.42 14.08
C ASN A 210 10.14 2.92 13.78
N GLN A 211 9.32 3.30 12.79
CA GLN A 211 9.22 4.68 12.29
C GLN A 211 7.78 5.19 12.26
N GLY A 212 6.79 4.30 12.21
CA GLY A 212 5.36 4.64 12.21
C GLY A 212 4.72 4.85 13.58
N THR A 213 5.43 4.54 14.68
CA THR A 213 4.88 4.64 16.06
C THR A 213 5.72 5.54 16.96
N LYS A 214 5.16 6.00 18.08
CA LYS A 214 5.90 6.85 19.03
C LYS A 214 6.65 6.03 20.08
N THR A 215 6.10 4.88 20.44
CA THR A 215 6.59 4.03 21.52
C THR A 215 7.09 2.68 21.05
N GLY A 216 6.98 2.36 19.76
CA GLY A 216 7.46 1.10 19.21
C GLY A 216 6.54 -0.09 19.51
N THR A 217 5.23 0.12 19.67
CA THR A 217 4.29 -0.93 20.11
C THR A 217 3.28 -1.32 19.05
N ILE A 218 2.88 -2.59 19.04
CA ILE A 218 1.84 -3.11 18.13
C ILE A 218 0.50 -2.44 18.35
N SER A 219 0.18 -2.13 19.59
CA SER A 219 -1.10 -1.52 19.93
C SER A 219 -1.25 -0.13 19.32
N GLU A 220 -0.18 0.67 19.22
CA GLU A 220 -0.24 1.96 18.51
C GLU A 220 -0.66 1.78 17.04
N ILE A 221 -0.15 0.75 16.37
CA ILE A 221 -0.56 0.39 15.00
C ILE A 221 -2.02 -0.08 15.00
N ALA A 222 -2.40 -0.97 15.92
CA ALA A 222 -3.77 -1.48 15.98
C ALA A 222 -4.81 -0.38 16.24
N ALA A 223 -4.50 0.63 17.07
CA ALA A 223 -5.36 1.80 17.20
C ALA A 223 -5.40 2.67 15.95
N SER A 224 -4.30 2.80 15.21
CA SER A 224 -4.29 3.60 13.98
C SER A 224 -5.28 3.02 12.97
N LEU A 225 -5.32 1.70 12.87
CA LEU A 225 -6.14 0.93 11.92
C LEU A 225 -7.65 1.10 12.14
N VAL A 226 -8.08 1.53 13.34
CA VAL A 226 -9.49 1.80 13.61
C VAL A 226 -9.94 3.06 12.85
N ASP A 227 -10.90 2.89 11.94
CA ASP A 227 -11.42 3.91 11.02
C ASP A 227 -10.41 4.42 9.97
N GLU A 228 -9.33 3.68 9.73
CA GLU A 228 -8.32 4.00 8.72
C GLU A 228 -8.74 3.41 7.37
N HIS A 229 -8.86 4.26 6.36
CA HIS A 229 -9.16 3.87 4.98
C HIS A 229 -7.90 3.71 4.12
N VAL A 230 -6.74 4.15 4.60
CA VAL A 230 -5.47 4.08 3.86
C VAL A 230 -4.42 3.38 4.70
N TRP A 231 -3.92 2.24 4.23
CA TRP A 231 -2.77 1.59 4.85
C TRP A 231 -1.50 2.00 4.15
N THR A 232 -0.60 2.67 4.86
CA THR A 232 0.66 3.18 4.30
C THR A 232 1.85 2.33 4.74
N PHE A 233 2.64 1.86 3.79
CA PHE A 233 3.91 1.19 4.01
C PHE A 233 5.04 2.01 3.38
N TRP A 234 6.15 2.17 4.08
CA TRP A 234 7.31 2.94 3.65
C TRP A 234 8.59 2.18 3.98
N TRP A 235 9.60 2.32 3.13
CA TRP A 235 10.90 1.64 3.22
C TRP A 235 12.05 2.61 2.94
N ASP A 236 13.17 2.45 3.64
CA ASP A 236 14.44 3.16 3.36
C ASP A 236 15.26 2.55 2.21
#